data_AF-A0A469QJP8-F1
#
_entry.id   AF-A0A469QJP8-F1
#
_cell.length_a   1.000
_cell.length_b   1.000
_cell.length_c   1.000
_cell.angle_alpha   90.00
_cell.angle_beta   90.00
_cell.angle_gamma   90.00
#
_symmetry.space_group_name_H-M   'P 1'
#
loop_
_entity.id
_entity.type
_entity.pdbx_description
1 polymer ?
#
loop_
_entity_poly.entity_id
_entity_poly.type
_entity_poly.pdbx_seq_one_letter_code
_entity_poly.pdbx_strand_id
1 'polypeptide(L)'
;MSRIDIAELNDFLHGLRSSNAEAKAMIRKIKEAAMDYAQDDRLKGEAVSTSKRYFTSTYTSICQSIIEALDESEERLAQYIREFGSQVDSSPSARIDAEI
;
A
#
# COMPACT_ATOMS: atom_id res chain seq x y z
N MET A 1 -5.65 30.11 7.84
CA MET A 1 -6.62 28.99 7.72
C MET A 1 -6.23 28.17 6.51
N SER A 2 -5.91 26.89 6.70
CA SER A 2 -5.65 25.95 5.61
C SER A 2 -6.98 25.55 4.99
N ARG A 3 -7.11 25.71 3.67
CA ARG A 3 -8.32 25.40 2.91
C ARG A 3 -8.13 24.00 2.31
N ILE A 4 -8.98 23.04 2.67
CA ILE A 4 -8.91 21.68 2.11
C ILE A 4 -9.97 21.56 1.02
N ASP A 5 -9.55 21.29 -0.22
CA ASP A 5 -10.42 21.08 -1.37
C ASP A 5 -10.72 19.58 -1.54
N ILE A 6 -12.00 19.20 -1.55
CA ILE A 6 -12.41 17.80 -1.66
C ILE A 6 -12.08 17.20 -3.03
N ALA A 7 -12.02 18.01 -4.09
CA ALA A 7 -11.58 17.57 -5.40
C ALA A 7 -10.08 17.21 -5.37
N GLU A 8 -9.26 18.06 -4.74
CA GLU A 8 -7.82 17.82 -4.57
C GLU A 8 -7.55 16.54 -3.75
N LEU A 9 -8.33 16.28 -2.70
CA LEU A 9 -8.23 15.04 -1.93
C LEU A 9 -8.62 13.80 -2.74
N ASN A 10 -9.66 13.89 -3.57
CA ASN A 10 -10.06 12.78 -4.44
C ASN A 10 -9.02 12.50 -5.52
N ASP A 11 -8.44 13.55 -6.11
CA ASP A 11 -7.35 13.43 -7.08
C ASP A 11 -6.11 12.82 -6.42
N PHE A 12 -5.77 13.23 -5.20
CA PHE A 12 -4.70 12.64 -4.42
C PHE A 12 -4.96 11.15 -4.12
N LEU A 13 -6.17 10.79 -3.70
CA LEU A 13 -6.56 9.38 -3.48
C LEU A 13 -6.44 8.56 -4.76
N HIS A 14 -6.83 9.11 -5.91
CA HIS A 14 -6.68 8.44 -7.21
C HIS A 14 -5.20 8.19 -7.55
N GLY A 15 -4.35 9.21 -7.39
CA GLY A 15 -2.90 9.10 -7.57
C GLY A 15 -2.27 8.08 -6.63
N LEU A 16 -2.66 8.10 -5.34
CA LEU A 16 -2.19 7.14 -4.34
C LEU A 16 -2.53 5.70 -4.74
N ARG A 17 -3.78 5.45 -5.16
CA ARG A 17 -4.23 4.12 -5.61
C ARG A 17 -3.43 3.62 -6.82
N SER A 18 -3.16 4.49 -7.79
CA SER A 18 -2.34 4.13 -8.96
C SER A 18 -0.92 3.75 -8.53
N SER A 19 -0.27 4.59 -7.72
CA SER A 19 1.08 4.34 -7.20
C SER A 19 1.15 3.04 -6.38
N ASN A 20 0.19 2.83 -5.49
CA ASN A 20 0.13 1.61 -4.67
C ASN A 20 -0.14 0.37 -5.52
N ALA A 21 -0.94 0.46 -6.59
CA ALA A 21 -1.15 -0.66 -7.52
C ALA A 21 0.17 -1.07 -8.22
N GLU A 22 0.95 -0.08 -8.68
CA GLU A 22 2.27 -0.32 -9.26
C GLU A 22 3.25 -0.92 -8.25
N ALA A 23 3.31 -0.37 -7.03
CA ALA A 23 4.14 -0.89 -5.95
C ALA A 23 3.77 -2.34 -5.58
N LYS A 24 2.48 -2.64 -5.41
CA LYS A 24 1.97 -4.00 -5.16
C LYS A 24 2.37 -4.95 -6.29
N ALA A 25 2.29 -4.53 -7.55
CA ALA A 25 2.72 -5.35 -8.68
C ALA A 25 4.22 -5.67 -8.64
N MET A 26 5.06 -4.69 -8.31
CA MET A 26 6.51 -4.90 -8.16
C MET A 26 6.84 -5.83 -6.99
N ILE A 27 6.22 -5.62 -5.83
CA ILE A 27 6.44 -6.46 -4.63
C ILE A 27 6.04 -7.91 -4.90
N ARG A 28 4.93 -8.14 -5.61
CA ARG A 28 4.50 -9.51 -5.98
C ARG A 28 5.53 -10.20 -6.88
N LYS A 29 6.09 -9.51 -7.88
CA LYS A 29 7.15 -10.06 -8.74
C LYS A 29 8.41 -10.40 -7.95
N ILE A 30 8.80 -9.54 -7.01
CA ILE A 30 9.95 -9.76 -6.14
C ILE A 30 9.72 -10.98 -5.23
N LYS A 31 8.52 -11.10 -4.66
CA LYS A 31 8.11 -12.27 -3.87
C LYS A 31 8.16 -13.56 -4.70
N GLU A 32 7.64 -13.54 -5.93
CA GLU A 32 7.66 -14.68 -6.84
C GLU A 32 9.10 -15.14 -7.13
N ALA A 33 9.99 -14.22 -7.52
CA ALA A 33 11.40 -14.54 -7.77
C ALA A 33 12.11 -15.09 -6.53
N ALA A 34 11.81 -14.56 -5.33
CA ALA A 34 12.34 -15.07 -4.08
C ALA A 34 11.84 -16.50 -3.75
N MET A 35 10.57 -16.79 -4.06
CA MET A 35 9.98 -18.12 -3.89
C MET A 35 10.55 -19.12 -4.89
N ASP A 36 10.75 -18.73 -6.15
CA ASP A 36 11.40 -19.56 -7.17
C ASP A 36 12.81 -19.97 -6.72
N TYR A 37 13.59 -19.02 -6.20
CA TYR A 37 14.91 -19.31 -5.61
C TYR A 37 14.79 -20.26 -4.40
N ALA A 38 13.84 -20.01 -3.51
CA ALA A 38 13.64 -20.81 -2.31
C ALA A 38 13.26 -22.27 -2.62
N GLN A 39 12.56 -22.50 -3.73
CA GLN A 39 12.08 -23.80 -4.20
C GLN A 39 13.03 -24.51 -5.19
N ASP A 40 14.12 -23.86 -5.63
CA ASP A 40 15.04 -24.43 -6.61
C ASP A 40 15.94 -25.55 -6.03
N ASP A 41 15.62 -26.82 -6.27
CA ASP A 41 16.36 -27.97 -5.75
C ASP A 41 17.76 -28.20 -6.36
N ARG A 42 18.17 -27.41 -7.36
CA ARG A 42 19.50 -27.52 -8.00
C ARG A 42 20.62 -27.03 -7.09
N LEU A 43 20.34 -26.01 -6.27
CA LEU A 43 21.30 -25.43 -5.34
C LEU A 43 21.26 -26.13 -3.98
N LYS A 44 22.42 -26.62 -3.53
CA LYS A 44 22.58 -27.45 -2.33
C LYS A 44 23.70 -26.92 -1.43
N GLY A 45 23.65 -27.28 -0.15
CA GLY A 45 24.62 -26.90 0.87
C GLY A 45 23.98 -26.15 2.04
N GLU A 46 24.64 -26.14 3.19
CA GLU A 46 24.10 -25.56 4.43
C GLU A 46 23.81 -24.06 4.32
N ALA A 47 24.73 -23.31 3.70
CA ALA A 47 24.53 -21.87 3.45
C ALA A 47 23.32 -21.61 2.53
N VAL A 48 23.12 -22.44 1.50
CA VAL A 48 21.97 -22.35 0.60
C VAL A 48 20.67 -22.64 1.37
N SER A 49 20.65 -23.69 2.18
CA SER A 49 19.48 -24.04 3.00
C SER A 49 19.07 -22.93 3.97
N THR A 50 20.06 -22.27 4.60
CA THR A 50 19.82 -21.14 5.50
C THR A 50 19.27 -19.93 4.74
N SER A 51 19.85 -19.59 3.58
CA SER A 51 19.37 -18.52 2.71
C SER A 51 17.92 -18.77 2.26
N LYS A 52 17.62 -19.96 1.73
CA LYS A 52 16.27 -20.33 1.29
C LYS A 52 15.24 -20.23 2.40
N ARG A 53 15.60 -20.66 3.63
CA ARG A 53 14.71 -20.54 4.80
C ARG A 53 14.31 -19.09 5.06
N TYR A 54 15.25 -18.15 4.97
CA TYR A 54 14.97 -16.72 5.14
C TYR A 54 13.96 -16.21 4.10
N PHE A 55 14.09 -16.61 2.84
CA PHE A 55 13.15 -16.19 1.79
C PHE A 55 11.76 -16.81 1.95
N THR A 56 11.67 -18.08 2.34
CA THR A 56 10.39 -18.76 2.58
C THR A 56 9.63 -18.18 3.77
N SER A 57 10.32 -17.83 4.87
CA SER A 57 9.66 -17.31 6.07
C SER A 57 9.62 -15.78 6.09
N THR A 58 10.75 -15.16 6.42
CA THR A 58 10.85 -13.75 6.77
C THR A 58 10.52 -12.85 5.59
N TYR A 59 11.10 -13.14 4.42
CA TYR A 59 10.93 -12.29 3.25
C TYR A 59 9.48 -12.28 2.75
N THR A 60 8.85 -13.46 2.73
CA THR A 60 7.42 -13.59 2.35
C THR A 60 6.51 -12.79 3.27
N SER A 61 6.74 -12.84 4.59
CA SER A 61 5.97 -12.05 5.56
C SER A 61 6.16 -10.55 5.36
N ILE A 62 7.40 -10.10 5.10
CA ILE A 62 7.69 -8.67 4.84
C ILE A 62 6.93 -8.18 3.60
N CYS A 63 6.99 -8.91 2.49
CA CYS A 63 6.26 -8.55 1.27
C CYS A 63 4.76 -8.43 1.54
N GLN A 64 4.20 -9.35 2.34
CA GLN A 64 2.79 -9.34 2.70
C GLN A 64 2.43 -8.12 3.54
N SER A 65 3.20 -7.82 4.59
CA SER A 65 2.95 -6.65 5.45
C SER A 65 3.06 -5.33 4.70
N ILE A 66 3.94 -5.20 3.71
CA ILE A 66 4.02 -3.99 2.88
C ILE A 66 2.76 -3.85 2.02
N ILE A 67 2.28 -4.93 1.39
CA ILE A 67 1.04 -4.92 0.60
C ILE A 67 -0.14 -4.47 1.47
N GLU A 68 -0.26 -5.03 2.67
CA GLU A 68 -1.31 -4.69 3.63
C GLU A 68 -1.24 -3.22 4.06
N ALA A 69 -0.04 -2.69 4.33
CA ALA A 69 0.14 -1.28 4.67
C ALA A 69 -0.28 -0.35 3.51
N LEU A 70 -0.03 -0.73 2.26
CA LEU A 70 -0.48 0.03 1.09
C LEU A 70 -2.01 0.01 0.98
N ASP A 71 -2.64 -1.15 1.14
CA ASP A 71 -4.11 -1.27 1.13
C ASP A 71 -4.74 -0.46 2.27
N GLU A 72 -4.17 -0.53 3.47
CA GLU A 72 -4.64 0.23 4.64
C GLU A 72 -4.50 1.75 4.43
N SER A 73 -3.43 2.20 3.78
CA SER A 73 -3.25 3.62 3.46
C SER A 73 -4.34 4.15 2.51
N GLU A 74 -4.75 3.35 1.53
CA GLU A 74 -5.83 3.71 0.60
C GLU A 74 -7.18 3.77 1.33
N GLU A 75 -7.47 2.80 2.19
CA GLU A 75 -8.74 2.73 2.91
C GLU A 75 -8.88 3.87 3.93
N ARG A 76 -7.81 4.17 4.69
CA ARG A 76 -7.82 5.26 5.68
C ARG A 76 -8.07 6.61 5.03
N LEU A 77 -7.44 6.87 3.87
CA LEU A 77 -7.66 8.11 3.14
C LEU A 77 -9.07 8.16 2.53
N ALA A 78 -9.55 7.06 1.96
CA ALA A 78 -10.90 6.99 1.44
C ALA A 78 -11.96 7.19 2.54
N GLN A 79 -11.74 6.63 3.72
CA GLN A 79 -12.59 6.85 4.89
C GLN A 79 -12.59 8.31 5.32
N TYR A 80 -11.42 8.94 5.42
CA TYR A 80 -11.30 10.36 5.74
C TYR A 80 -12.10 11.23 4.77
N ILE A 81 -12.01 10.98 3.45
CA ILE A 81 -12.77 11.73 2.44
C ILE A 81 -14.28 11.53 2.59
N ARG A 82 -14.74 10.30 2.88
CA ARG A 82 -16.18 10.03 3.13
C ARG A 82 -16.68 10.75 4.37
N GLU A 83 -15.93 10.68 5.47
CA GLU A 83 -16.27 11.33 6.73
C GLU A 83 -16.26 12.85 6.61
N PHE A 84 -15.27 13.42 5.92
CA PHE A 84 -15.21 14.84 5.58
C PHE A 84 -16.40 15.26 4.73
N GLY A 85 -16.67 14.52 3.64
CA GLY A 85 -17.80 14.74 2.74
C GLY A 85 -19.17 14.72 3.45
N SER A 86 -19.32 13.93 4.51
CA SER A 86 -20.56 13.88 5.31
C SER A 86 -20.80 15.10 6.19
N GLN A 87 -19.76 15.91 6.43
CA GLN A 87 -19.78 17.09 7.30
C GLN A 87 -19.86 18.40 6.52
N VAL A 88 -19.77 18.35 5.19
CA VAL A 88 -19.77 19.52 4.30
C VAL A 88 -20.94 19.47 3.31
N ASP A 89 -21.25 20.60 2.68
CA ASP A 89 -22.25 20.61 1.61
C ASP A 89 -21.83 19.74 0.41
N SER A 90 -22.77 19.39 -0.47
CA SER A 90 -22.48 18.52 -1.61
C SER A 90 -21.77 19.24 -2.78
N SER A 91 -21.24 20.45 -2.59
CA SER A 91 -20.56 21.18 -3.65
C SER A 91 -19.14 20.65 -3.89
N PRO A 92 -18.58 20.76 -5.10
CA PRO A 92 -17.16 20.48 -5.35
C PRO A 92 -16.22 21.39 -4.53
N SER A 93 -16.76 22.49 -4.01
CA SER A 93 -16.09 23.50 -3.20
C SER A 93 -16.44 23.39 -1.70
N ALA A 94 -16.97 22.26 -1.27
CA ALA A 94 -17.47 22.06 0.08
C ALA A 94 -16.36 22.24 1.13
N ARG A 95 -16.65 23.00 2.19
CA ARG A 95 -15.65 23.54 3.15
C ARG A 95 -16.10 23.27 4.59
N ILE A 96 -15.14 22.91 5.45
CA ILE A 96 -15.28 23.05 6.91
C ILE A 96 -14.36 24.19 7.34
N ASP A 97 -14.89 25.13 8.12
CA ASP A 97 -14.05 26.01 8.92
C ASP A 97 -13.36 25.14 9.99
N ALA A 98 -12.13 24.70 9.73
CA ALA A 98 -11.33 24.05 10.75
C ALA A 98 -10.92 25.11 11.77
N GLU A 99 -11.67 25.22 12.88
CA GLU A 99 -11.22 25.95 14.06
C GLU A 99 -9.95 25.28 14.60
N ILE A 100 -8.90 26.09 14.78
CA ILE A 100 -7.63 25.71 15.42
C ILE A 100 -7.75 25.96 16.92
#